data_AF-A0A938YU97-F1
#
_entry.id   AF-A0A938YU97-F1
#
_cell.length_a   1.000
_cell.length_b   1.000
_cell.length_c   1.000
_cell.angle_alpha   90.00
_cell.angle_beta   90.00
_cell.angle_gamma   90.00
#
_symmetry.space_group_name_H-M   'P 1'
#
loop_
_entity.id
_entity.type
_entity.pdbx_description
1 polymer ?
#
loop_
_entity_poly.entity_id
_entity_poly.type
_entity_poly.pdbx_seq_one_letter_code
_entity_poly.pdbx_strand_id
1 'polypeptide(L)'
;MSKNKSDQNAREEQVFNDVLKLSMASGGYKKKAALKVSGSISADSECPDIVITRENGSIVGLEHFRIDHNIKHGRNAQSKSAELTSAMKTEYEKLVPRLKVDDVSSEEMASLVARYASLAKYHQSCASCDDLTRSLDARLFGEKAGHARKLPKYRNHLTELSGDDGRIELGYLIEIHSDFQGLFMHDGTRVVRLESGQCPLYAEIYDLLFKASREVDWILIGFYPCLTDQIVSAAIIDCRNNMFKESCRRQHLKRKEYLGLGKTEPYLKQRRVGGTEIELCRDKVNIKIENPAERISPELLIGTAINDAARALNLDRSGEPYTTTISVQLIYELVRMRSKKIRSIVTIFDVIRLLIEIEPAKLKQEIENFGERYNISETPDFCLLTIRDVTKKPAHTAHQLSPSSKMALSQQRYAEPRSTVPSRKSVMDEAIQLVSAVLG
;
A
#
# COMPACT_ATOMS: atom_id res chain seq x y z
N MET A 1 -30.30 -18.68 3.10
CA MET A 1 -28.93 -18.45 2.60
C MET A 1 -27.94 -19.24 3.44
N SER A 2 -26.82 -19.72 2.87
CA SER A 2 -25.73 -20.31 3.66
C SER A 2 -25.00 -19.22 4.46
N LYS A 3 -24.41 -19.56 5.62
CA LYS A 3 -23.69 -18.61 6.49
C LYS A 3 -22.59 -17.85 5.74
N ASN A 4 -21.79 -18.56 4.93
CA ASN A 4 -20.72 -17.97 4.13
C ASN A 4 -21.23 -16.90 3.14
N LYS A 5 -22.44 -17.08 2.61
CA LYS A 5 -23.04 -16.13 1.67
C LYS A 5 -23.54 -14.87 2.38
N SER A 6 -24.16 -15.05 3.55
CA SER A 6 -24.55 -13.92 4.39
C SER A 6 -23.34 -13.09 4.82
N ASP A 7 -22.22 -13.74 5.15
CA ASP A 7 -20.98 -13.07 5.56
C ASP A 7 -20.35 -12.30 4.38
N GLN A 8 -20.43 -12.84 3.16
CA GLN A 8 -19.97 -12.16 1.95
C GLN A 8 -20.79 -10.90 1.65
N ASN A 9 -22.12 -11.01 1.60
CA ASN A 9 -22.99 -9.86 1.32
C ASN A 9 -22.80 -8.75 2.37
N ALA A 10 -22.67 -9.12 3.65
CA ALA A 10 -22.39 -8.17 4.72
C ALA A 10 -21.04 -7.45 4.54
N ARG A 11 -20.02 -8.15 4.03
CA ARG A 11 -18.72 -7.55 3.71
C ARG A 11 -18.82 -6.56 2.55
N GLU A 12 -19.49 -6.94 1.47
CA GLU A 12 -19.69 -6.10 0.28
C GLU A 12 -20.43 -4.80 0.65
N GLU A 13 -21.52 -4.93 1.41
CA GLU A 13 -22.27 -3.78 1.93
C GLU A 13 -21.41 -2.91 2.86
N GLN A 14 -20.61 -3.51 3.74
CA GLN A 14 -19.69 -2.77 4.61
C GLN A 14 -18.68 -1.96 3.79
N VAL A 15 -18.03 -2.56 2.80
CA VAL A 15 -17.04 -1.89 1.94
C VAL A 15 -17.67 -0.70 1.22
N PHE A 16 -18.86 -0.88 0.65
CA PHE A 16 -19.60 0.19 -0.01
C PHE A 16 -19.90 1.35 0.95
N ASN A 17 -20.43 1.04 2.13
CA ASN A 17 -20.78 2.03 3.15
C ASN A 17 -19.54 2.79 3.67
N ASP A 18 -18.42 2.10 3.85
CA ASP A 18 -17.14 2.69 4.27
C ASP A 18 -16.61 3.66 3.21
N VAL A 19 -16.66 3.28 1.92
CA VAL A 19 -16.28 4.14 0.79
C VAL A 19 -17.17 5.39 0.72
N LEU A 20 -18.49 5.24 0.85
CA LEU A 20 -19.41 6.38 0.87
C LEU A 20 -19.12 7.31 2.06
N LYS A 21 -19.00 6.75 3.27
CA LYS A 21 -18.78 7.52 4.50
C LYS A 21 -17.50 8.35 4.43
N LEU A 22 -16.38 7.75 4.03
CA LEU A 22 -15.12 8.48 3.88
C LEU A 22 -15.18 9.53 2.77
N SER A 23 -15.83 9.21 1.65
CA SER A 23 -15.98 10.15 0.53
C SER A 23 -16.85 11.35 0.90
N MET A 24 -17.90 11.13 1.70
CA MET A 24 -18.76 12.18 2.25
C MET A 24 -18.02 13.06 3.24
N ALA A 25 -17.25 12.46 4.16
CA ALA A 25 -16.45 13.17 5.17
C ALA A 25 -15.33 14.01 4.54
N SER A 26 -14.74 13.55 3.43
CA SER A 26 -13.69 14.27 2.70
C SER A 26 -14.16 15.58 2.06
N GLY A 27 -15.47 15.78 1.86
CA GLY A 27 -16.04 16.98 1.25
C GLY A 27 -15.73 17.13 -0.25
N GLY A 28 -15.84 18.36 -0.75
CA GLY A 28 -15.46 18.73 -2.13
C GLY A 28 -16.13 17.87 -3.22
N TYR A 29 -15.34 17.44 -4.20
CA TYR A 29 -15.84 16.61 -5.30
C TYR A 29 -16.14 15.16 -4.86
N LYS A 30 -15.40 14.62 -3.88
CA LYS A 30 -15.65 13.27 -3.34
C LYS A 30 -17.05 13.14 -2.77
N LYS A 31 -17.49 14.12 -1.96
CA LYS A 31 -18.86 14.19 -1.43
C LYS A 31 -19.90 14.27 -2.55
N LYS A 32 -19.65 15.08 -3.58
CA LYS A 32 -20.57 15.20 -4.73
C LYS A 32 -20.69 13.89 -5.51
N ALA A 33 -19.60 13.14 -5.67
CA ALA A 33 -19.63 11.84 -6.32
C ALA A 33 -20.35 10.79 -5.46
N ALA A 34 -20.12 10.77 -4.15
CA ALA A 34 -20.83 9.88 -3.21
C ALA A 34 -22.35 10.08 -3.25
N LEU A 35 -22.82 11.33 -3.21
CA LEU A 35 -24.24 11.66 -3.31
C LEU A 35 -24.90 11.20 -4.63
N LYS A 36 -24.11 11.08 -5.71
CA LYS A 36 -24.63 10.58 -6.99
C LYS A 36 -24.78 9.06 -7.01
N VAL A 37 -24.12 8.31 -6.13
CA VAL A 37 -24.16 6.85 -6.10
C VAL A 37 -24.93 6.33 -4.88
N SER A 38 -25.23 7.18 -3.90
CA SER A 38 -26.03 6.81 -2.73
C SER A 38 -27.48 6.44 -3.09
N GLY A 39 -28.04 5.50 -2.33
CA GLY A 39 -29.40 5.03 -2.44
C GLY A 39 -29.64 3.87 -1.46
N SER A 40 -30.78 3.20 -1.57
CA SER A 40 -31.08 1.99 -0.80
C SER A 40 -30.46 0.77 -1.47
N ILE A 41 -29.74 -0.05 -0.71
CA ILE A 41 -29.22 -1.33 -1.19
C ILE A 41 -30.34 -2.36 -1.21
N SER A 42 -30.53 -3.01 -2.35
CA SER A 42 -31.51 -4.08 -2.51
C SER A 42 -30.94 -5.39 -1.96
N ALA A 43 -31.54 -5.93 -0.91
CA ALA A 43 -31.10 -7.17 -0.27
C ALA A 43 -31.33 -8.44 -1.11
N ASP A 44 -32.17 -8.35 -2.15
CA ASP A 44 -32.68 -9.51 -2.89
C ASP A 44 -31.98 -9.78 -4.23
N SER A 45 -31.07 -8.90 -4.66
CA SER A 45 -30.36 -9.02 -5.94
C SER A 45 -28.88 -9.30 -5.75
N GLU A 46 -28.41 -10.42 -6.30
CA GLU A 46 -27.01 -10.89 -6.24
C GLU A 46 -26.29 -10.79 -7.59
N CYS A 47 -26.87 -10.05 -8.55
CA CYS A 47 -26.38 -10.00 -9.91
C CYS A 47 -26.55 -8.60 -10.50
N PRO A 48 -25.64 -7.64 -10.26
CA PRO A 48 -24.29 -7.79 -9.66
C PRO A 48 -24.29 -7.82 -8.12
N ASP A 49 -23.10 -7.97 -7.52
CA ASP A 49 -22.90 -8.15 -6.07
C ASP A 49 -23.66 -7.13 -5.20
N ILE A 50 -23.71 -5.87 -5.62
CA ILE A 50 -24.50 -4.82 -4.94
C ILE A 50 -25.42 -4.13 -5.94
N VAL A 51 -26.69 -3.99 -5.58
CA VAL A 51 -27.67 -3.21 -6.36
C VAL A 51 -28.22 -2.06 -5.51
N ILE A 52 -28.10 -0.84 -6.03
CA ILE A 52 -28.52 0.38 -5.36
C ILE A 52 -29.69 0.97 -6.14
N THR A 53 -30.81 1.19 -5.45
CA THR A 53 -31.94 1.96 -5.98
C THR A 53 -31.86 3.39 -5.47
N ARG A 54 -31.77 4.35 -6.38
CA ARG A 54 -31.75 5.78 -6.04
C ARG A 54 -33.17 6.32 -5.85
N GLU A 55 -33.31 7.45 -5.18
CA GLU A 55 -34.60 8.12 -4.95
C GLU A 55 -35.38 8.42 -6.25
N ASN A 56 -34.67 8.66 -7.35
CA ASN A 56 -35.26 8.91 -8.67
C ASN A 56 -35.64 7.61 -9.43
N GLY A 57 -35.58 6.45 -8.79
CA GLY A 57 -35.87 5.15 -9.38
C GLY A 57 -34.76 4.56 -10.26
N SER A 58 -33.67 5.28 -10.51
CA SER A 58 -32.54 4.73 -11.27
C SER A 58 -31.75 3.70 -10.45
N ILE A 59 -31.18 2.72 -11.13
CA ILE A 59 -30.45 1.62 -10.52
C ILE A 59 -28.96 1.73 -10.81
N VAL A 60 -28.14 1.45 -9.80
CA VAL A 60 -26.70 1.25 -9.94
C VAL A 60 -26.35 -0.17 -9.52
N GLY A 61 -25.82 -0.95 -10.45
CA GLY A 61 -25.23 -2.24 -10.15
C GLY A 61 -23.71 -2.14 -9.97
N LEU A 62 -23.17 -2.66 -8.87
CA LEU A 62 -21.72 -2.68 -8.61
C LEU A 62 -21.22 -4.13 -8.50
N GLU A 63 -20.21 -4.46 -9.29
CA GLU A 63 -19.42 -5.68 -9.10
C GLU A 63 -18.30 -5.40 -8.11
N HIS A 64 -18.22 -6.19 -7.04
CA HIS A 64 -17.22 -6.07 -6.00
C HIS A 64 -16.04 -7.02 -6.25
N PHE A 65 -14.83 -6.50 -6.05
CA PHE A 65 -13.65 -7.37 -5.97
C PHE A 65 -12.48 -6.70 -5.24
N ARG A 66 -11.59 -7.56 -4.75
CA ARG A 66 -10.35 -7.18 -4.08
C ARG A 66 -9.14 -7.37 -4.99
N ILE A 67 -8.24 -6.40 -4.96
CA ILE A 67 -6.88 -6.50 -5.48
C ILE A 67 -5.88 -6.37 -4.32
N ASP A 68 -4.75 -7.05 -4.46
CA ASP A 68 -3.72 -7.13 -3.44
C ASP A 68 -2.34 -6.84 -4.00
N HIS A 69 -1.52 -6.15 -3.20
CA HIS A 69 -0.10 -5.96 -3.47
C HIS A 69 0.70 -7.25 -3.21
N ASN A 70 0.30 -8.05 -2.21
CA ASN A 70 0.97 -9.31 -1.90
C ASN A 70 0.27 -10.47 -2.62
N ILE A 71 0.75 -10.83 -3.82
CA ILE A 71 0.18 -11.95 -4.59
C ILE A 71 1.15 -13.12 -4.80
N LYS A 72 0.58 -14.29 -5.08
CA LYS A 72 1.30 -15.43 -5.67
C LYS A 72 1.39 -15.26 -7.18
N HIS A 73 2.59 -15.47 -7.71
CA HIS A 73 2.88 -15.46 -9.14
C HIS A 73 2.47 -16.82 -9.74
N GLY A 74 1.23 -16.91 -10.22
CA GLY A 74 0.66 -18.10 -10.86
C GLY A 74 -0.45 -17.72 -11.84
N ARG A 75 -1.12 -18.72 -12.46
CA ARG A 75 -2.18 -18.47 -13.46
C ARG A 75 -3.35 -17.64 -12.92
N ASN A 76 -3.58 -17.67 -11.61
CA ASN A 76 -4.56 -16.85 -10.92
C ASN A 76 -3.78 -16.02 -9.89
N ALA A 77 -3.82 -14.68 -9.98
CA ALA A 77 -3.23 -13.81 -8.96
C ALA A 77 -3.98 -14.03 -7.63
N GLN A 78 -3.39 -14.87 -6.75
CA GLN A 78 -3.97 -15.23 -5.46
C GLN A 78 -3.38 -14.36 -4.36
N SER A 79 -4.24 -13.87 -3.47
CA SER A 79 -3.86 -12.98 -2.37
C SER A 79 -3.15 -13.73 -1.25
N LYS A 80 -1.87 -13.41 -1.01
CA LYS A 80 -1.12 -13.90 0.15
C LYS A 80 -1.63 -13.28 1.44
N SER A 81 -2.07 -12.03 1.39
CA SER A 81 -2.59 -11.31 2.56
C SER A 81 -3.93 -11.86 3.02
N ALA A 82 -4.88 -12.10 2.10
CA ALA A 82 -6.18 -12.66 2.47
C ALA A 82 -6.05 -14.09 3.02
N GLU A 83 -5.18 -14.92 2.42
CA GLU A 83 -4.86 -16.24 2.97
C GLU A 83 -4.28 -16.15 4.39
N LEU A 84 -3.37 -15.20 4.63
CA LEU A 84 -2.78 -14.97 5.94
C LEU A 84 -3.84 -14.57 6.97
N THR A 85 -4.67 -13.57 6.66
CA THR A 85 -5.74 -13.09 7.56
C THR A 85 -6.77 -14.20 7.83
N SER A 86 -7.14 -14.98 6.82
CA SER A 86 -8.05 -16.13 6.98
C SER A 86 -7.46 -17.21 7.89
N ALA A 87 -6.17 -17.51 7.73
CA ALA A 87 -5.47 -18.45 8.59
C ALA A 87 -5.39 -17.93 10.03
N MET A 88 -5.06 -16.65 10.22
CA MET A 88 -5.03 -16.00 11.52
C MET A 88 -6.40 -16.06 12.21
N LYS A 89 -7.48 -15.78 11.48
CA LYS A 89 -8.86 -15.84 12.01
C LYS A 89 -9.22 -17.24 12.46
N THR A 90 -8.90 -18.23 11.64
CA THR A 90 -9.18 -19.65 11.93
C THR A 90 -8.45 -20.10 13.20
N GLU A 91 -7.17 -19.74 13.34
CA GLU A 91 -6.39 -20.07 14.54
C GLU A 91 -6.90 -19.32 15.77
N TYR A 92 -7.26 -18.05 15.63
CA TYR A 92 -7.88 -17.29 16.72
C TYR A 92 -9.20 -17.92 17.20
N GLU A 93 -10.08 -18.32 16.28
CA GLU A 93 -11.35 -18.98 16.62
C GLU A 93 -11.14 -20.29 17.39
N LYS A 94 -10.07 -21.03 17.11
CA LYS A 94 -9.68 -22.23 17.88
C LYS A 94 -9.13 -21.89 19.27
N LEU A 95 -8.46 -20.74 19.41
CA LEU A 95 -7.92 -20.28 20.70
C LEU A 95 -8.99 -19.70 21.63
N VAL A 96 -10.03 -19.06 21.09
CA VAL A 96 -11.06 -18.37 21.88
C VAL A 96 -11.68 -19.24 22.99
N PRO A 97 -12.04 -20.52 22.78
CA PRO A 97 -12.54 -21.36 23.86
C PRO A 97 -11.52 -21.61 24.97
N ARG A 98 -10.24 -21.78 24.62
CA ARG A 98 -9.13 -22.05 25.56
C ARG A 98 -8.73 -20.80 26.35
N LEU A 99 -8.78 -19.63 25.71
CA LEU A 99 -8.58 -18.32 26.35
C LEU A 99 -9.64 -18.03 27.43
N LYS A 100 -10.83 -18.62 27.36
CA LYS A 100 -11.89 -18.41 28.37
C LYS A 100 -11.66 -19.19 29.66
N VAL A 101 -10.83 -20.21 29.62
CA VAL A 101 -10.51 -21.08 30.76
C VAL A 101 -9.03 -20.95 31.15
N ASP A 102 -8.38 -19.86 30.71
CA ASP A 102 -6.97 -19.56 30.96
C ASP A 102 -5.99 -20.72 30.59
N ASP A 103 -6.35 -21.50 29.57
CA ASP A 103 -5.61 -22.68 29.08
C ASP A 103 -4.66 -22.36 27.91
N VAL A 104 -4.31 -21.08 27.75
CA VAL A 104 -3.36 -20.62 26.72
C VAL A 104 -2.24 -19.86 27.42
N SER A 105 -1.00 -20.34 27.24
CA SER A 105 0.16 -19.68 27.83
C SER A 105 0.52 -18.41 27.04
N SER A 106 1.16 -17.45 27.71
CA SER A 106 1.72 -16.27 27.05
C SER A 106 2.74 -16.63 25.96
N GLU A 107 3.44 -17.76 26.12
CA GLU A 107 4.39 -18.28 25.13
C GLU A 107 3.70 -18.77 23.85
N GLU A 108 2.56 -19.46 23.99
CA GLU A 108 1.77 -19.93 22.85
C GLU A 108 1.23 -18.74 22.05
N MET A 109 0.68 -17.73 22.74
CA MET A 109 0.21 -16.49 22.12
C MET A 109 1.35 -15.73 21.42
N ALA A 110 2.48 -15.58 22.10
CA ALA A 110 3.68 -14.95 21.56
C ALA A 110 4.18 -15.66 20.30
N SER A 111 4.18 -16.99 20.31
CA SER A 111 4.60 -17.83 19.18
C SER A 111 3.70 -17.67 17.98
N LEU A 112 2.39 -17.57 18.21
CA LEU A 112 1.42 -17.34 17.16
C LEU A 112 1.64 -15.97 16.48
N VAL A 113 1.78 -14.92 17.31
CA VAL A 113 2.07 -13.55 16.84
C VAL A 113 3.38 -13.51 16.07
N ALA A 114 4.46 -14.07 16.62
CA ALA A 114 5.78 -14.07 16.01
C ALA A 114 5.77 -14.74 14.63
N ARG A 115 5.10 -15.89 14.52
CA ARG A 115 4.95 -16.63 13.27
C ARG A 115 4.25 -15.79 12.19
N TYR A 116 3.11 -15.18 12.52
CA TYR A 116 2.35 -14.39 11.55
C TYR A 116 3.04 -13.07 11.19
N ALA A 117 3.71 -12.42 12.15
CA ALA A 117 4.53 -11.24 11.89
C ALA A 117 5.70 -11.57 10.94
N SER A 118 6.41 -12.69 11.18
CA SER A 118 7.50 -13.12 10.31
C SER A 118 7.01 -13.48 8.89
N LEU A 119 5.87 -14.16 8.78
CA LEU A 119 5.28 -14.50 7.49
C LEU A 119 4.75 -13.27 6.73
N ALA A 120 4.13 -12.32 7.44
CA ALA A 120 3.73 -11.04 6.87
C ALA A 120 4.93 -10.25 6.35
N LYS A 121 6.03 -10.21 7.13
CA LYS A 121 7.26 -9.53 6.73
C LYS A 121 7.86 -10.17 5.49
N TYR A 122 7.87 -11.50 5.43
CA TYR A 122 8.29 -12.24 4.25
C TYR A 122 7.44 -11.89 3.01
N HIS A 123 6.11 -11.86 3.14
CA HIS A 123 5.23 -11.48 2.05
C HIS A 123 5.47 -10.04 1.56
N GLN A 124 5.66 -9.09 2.49
CA GLN A 124 6.01 -7.70 2.19
C GLN A 124 7.35 -7.61 1.44
N SER A 125 8.39 -8.31 1.92
CA SER A 125 9.71 -8.33 1.28
C SER A 125 9.66 -8.89 -0.15
N CYS A 126 8.82 -9.89 -0.39
CA CYS A 126 8.68 -10.51 -1.71
C CYS A 126 7.72 -9.76 -2.66
N ALA A 127 7.14 -8.63 -2.26
CA ALA A 127 6.22 -7.87 -3.10
C ALA A 127 6.94 -6.78 -3.91
N SER A 128 6.44 -6.48 -5.10
CA SER A 128 6.83 -5.36 -5.94
C SER A 128 5.62 -4.52 -6.33
N CYS A 129 5.84 -3.25 -6.67
CA CYS A 129 4.76 -2.34 -7.10
C CYS A 129 3.89 -2.95 -8.22
N ASP A 130 4.53 -3.64 -9.17
CA ASP A 130 3.87 -4.27 -10.31
C ASP A 130 3.01 -5.49 -9.93
N ASP A 131 3.17 -6.05 -8.72
CA ASP A 131 2.26 -7.06 -8.19
C ASP A 131 0.82 -6.55 -8.11
N LEU A 132 0.64 -5.31 -7.66
CA LEU A 132 -0.68 -4.70 -7.57
C LEU A 132 -1.30 -4.47 -8.96
N THR A 133 -0.50 -4.03 -9.91
CA THR A 133 -0.88 -3.90 -11.34
C THR A 133 -1.34 -5.24 -11.90
N ARG A 134 -0.56 -6.31 -11.68
CA ARG A 134 -0.91 -7.67 -12.12
C ARG A 134 -2.19 -8.18 -11.46
N SER A 135 -2.39 -7.88 -10.18
CA SER A 135 -3.60 -8.21 -9.45
C SER A 135 -4.83 -7.55 -10.07
N LEU A 136 -4.74 -6.26 -10.39
CA LEU A 136 -5.80 -5.50 -11.04
C LEU A 136 -6.10 -5.99 -12.46
N ASP A 137 -5.08 -6.20 -13.29
CA ASP A 137 -5.27 -6.69 -14.65
C ASP A 137 -5.91 -8.08 -14.68
N ALA A 138 -5.43 -9.00 -13.83
CA ALA A 138 -6.00 -10.34 -13.72
C ALA A 138 -7.47 -10.31 -13.28
N ARG A 139 -7.82 -9.42 -12.33
CA ARG A 139 -9.20 -9.26 -11.84
C ARG A 139 -10.10 -8.58 -12.86
N LEU A 140 -9.64 -7.56 -13.57
CA LEU A 140 -10.50 -6.87 -14.55
C LEU A 140 -10.62 -7.66 -15.85
N PHE A 141 -9.49 -8.09 -16.42
CA PHE A 141 -9.39 -8.51 -17.82
C PHE A 141 -8.87 -9.95 -18.00
N GLY A 142 -8.44 -10.64 -16.95
CA GLY A 142 -7.88 -11.99 -17.06
C GLY A 142 -8.87 -12.98 -17.68
N GLU A 143 -8.41 -13.89 -18.55
CA GLU A 143 -9.21 -14.67 -19.51
C GLU A 143 -10.31 -15.57 -18.95
N LYS A 144 -10.25 -16.02 -17.69
CA LYS A 144 -11.27 -16.90 -17.09
C LYS A 144 -12.13 -16.25 -16.01
N ALA A 145 -11.55 -15.32 -15.24
CA ALA A 145 -12.18 -14.75 -14.05
C ALA A 145 -12.34 -13.22 -14.10
N GLY A 146 -11.93 -12.59 -15.21
CA GLY A 146 -12.00 -11.13 -15.36
C GLY A 146 -13.42 -10.58 -15.20
N HIS A 147 -13.61 -9.63 -14.30
CA HIS A 147 -14.89 -9.05 -13.92
C HIS A 147 -15.55 -8.27 -15.07
N ALA A 148 -14.78 -7.68 -15.99
CA ALA A 148 -15.31 -6.94 -17.13
C ALA A 148 -16.22 -7.79 -18.03
N ARG A 149 -15.94 -9.11 -18.15
CA ARG A 149 -16.76 -10.04 -18.95
C ARG A 149 -18.20 -10.17 -18.44
N LYS A 150 -18.41 -9.91 -17.15
CA LYS A 150 -19.69 -10.19 -16.48
C LYS A 150 -20.69 -9.05 -16.67
N LEU A 151 -20.21 -7.84 -16.99
CA LEU A 151 -21.03 -6.64 -17.13
C LEU A 151 -22.22 -6.79 -18.08
N PRO A 152 -22.11 -7.42 -19.27
CA PRO A 152 -23.27 -7.61 -20.15
C PRO A 152 -24.38 -8.44 -19.48
N LYS A 153 -24.01 -9.50 -18.75
CA LYS A 153 -24.96 -10.32 -18.00
C LYS A 153 -25.67 -9.50 -16.92
N TYR A 154 -24.91 -8.67 -16.20
CA TYR A 154 -25.46 -7.81 -15.16
C TYR A 154 -26.40 -6.76 -15.70
N ARG A 155 -26.06 -6.14 -16.84
CA ARG A 155 -26.95 -5.19 -17.51
C ARG A 155 -28.30 -5.83 -17.84
N ASN A 156 -28.29 -7.01 -18.46
CA ASN A 156 -29.52 -7.72 -18.82
C ASN A 156 -30.38 -8.03 -17.59
N HIS A 157 -29.76 -8.54 -16.52
CA HIS A 157 -30.49 -8.84 -15.29
C HIS A 157 -31.14 -7.59 -14.67
N LEU A 158 -30.41 -6.47 -14.63
CA LEU A 158 -30.96 -5.23 -14.10
C LEU A 158 -32.08 -4.65 -14.97
N THR A 159 -32.04 -4.86 -16.29
CA THR A 159 -33.14 -4.49 -17.21
C THR A 159 -34.39 -5.30 -16.91
N GLU A 160 -34.26 -6.61 -16.69
CA GLU A 160 -35.39 -7.47 -16.29
C GLU A 160 -36.02 -7.02 -14.96
N LEU A 161 -35.22 -6.55 -14.01
CA LEU A 161 -35.69 -6.07 -12.70
C LEU A 161 -36.34 -4.68 -12.75
N SER A 162 -35.85 -3.76 -13.58
CA SER A 162 -36.28 -2.36 -13.61
C SER A 162 -37.35 -2.02 -14.66
N GLY A 163 -37.58 -2.93 -15.63
CA GLY A 163 -38.41 -2.66 -16.79
C GLY A 163 -37.73 -1.73 -17.80
N ASP A 164 -38.41 -1.48 -18.93
CA ASP A 164 -37.81 -0.78 -20.09
C ASP A 164 -37.48 0.70 -19.86
N ASP A 165 -38.07 1.34 -18.83
CA ASP A 165 -37.90 2.76 -18.53
C ASP A 165 -36.80 3.05 -17.48
N GLY A 166 -36.20 2.00 -16.90
CA GLY A 166 -35.20 2.12 -15.84
C GLY A 166 -33.85 2.60 -16.36
N ARG A 167 -33.36 3.76 -15.88
CA ARG A 167 -31.96 4.16 -16.13
C ARG A 167 -31.02 3.28 -15.30
N ILE A 168 -30.29 2.39 -15.99
CA ILE A 168 -29.32 1.45 -15.39
C ILE A 168 -27.90 1.96 -15.59
N GLU A 169 -27.19 2.13 -14.48
CA GLU A 169 -25.75 2.40 -14.45
C GLU A 169 -25.00 1.20 -13.84
N LEU A 170 -23.80 0.92 -14.34
CA LEU A 170 -22.94 -0.14 -13.83
C LEU A 170 -21.63 0.42 -13.26
N GLY A 171 -21.03 -0.30 -12.33
CA GLY A 171 -19.75 0.10 -11.75
C GLY A 171 -18.96 -1.03 -11.12
N TYR A 172 -17.75 -0.68 -10.69
CA TYR A 172 -16.91 -1.53 -9.88
C TYR A 172 -16.79 -0.97 -8.46
N LEU A 173 -16.78 -1.85 -7.46
CA LEU A 173 -16.36 -1.56 -6.10
C LEU A 173 -15.05 -2.32 -5.83
N ILE A 174 -13.94 -1.60 -5.75
CA ILE A 174 -12.60 -2.17 -5.71
C ILE A 174 -11.97 -1.94 -4.33
N GLU A 175 -11.63 -3.02 -3.64
CA GLU A 175 -10.75 -2.97 -2.47
C GLU A 175 -9.29 -3.05 -2.92
N ILE A 176 -8.51 -2.00 -2.63
CA ILE A 176 -7.08 -1.95 -2.90
C ILE A 176 -6.31 -2.17 -1.60
N HIS A 177 -5.82 -3.39 -1.40
CA HIS A 177 -4.97 -3.74 -0.26
C HIS A 177 -3.50 -3.60 -0.66
N SER A 178 -2.84 -2.59 -0.10
CA SER A 178 -1.47 -2.28 -0.48
C SER A 178 -0.61 -1.82 0.68
N ASP A 179 0.69 -1.90 0.46
CA ASP A 179 1.69 -1.41 1.39
C ASP A 179 2.78 -0.68 0.62
N PHE A 180 2.65 0.64 0.61
CA PHE A 180 3.63 1.58 0.06
C PHE A 180 4.15 2.51 1.15
N GLN A 181 4.00 2.11 2.41
CA GLN A 181 4.35 2.96 3.54
C GLN A 181 5.84 3.32 3.50
N GLY A 182 6.15 4.54 3.93
CA GLY A 182 7.51 5.04 3.95
C GLY A 182 8.03 5.59 2.61
N LEU A 183 7.36 5.37 1.48
CA LEU A 183 7.67 6.08 0.24
C LEU A 183 7.29 7.56 0.36
N PHE A 184 7.99 8.43 -0.35
CA PHE A 184 7.69 9.85 -0.40
C PHE A 184 6.86 10.17 -1.63
N MET A 185 5.66 10.71 -1.43
CA MET A 185 4.79 11.17 -2.49
C MET A 185 4.95 12.67 -2.72
N HIS A 186 5.23 13.04 -3.97
CA HIS A 186 5.28 14.41 -4.47
C HIS A 186 4.03 14.67 -5.31
N ASP A 187 3.14 15.56 -4.85
CA ASP A 187 1.96 16.02 -5.61
C ASP A 187 2.01 17.54 -5.79
N GLY A 188 3.04 17.99 -6.52
CA GLY A 188 3.36 19.40 -6.70
C GLY A 188 4.17 19.94 -5.52
N THR A 189 3.62 20.90 -4.77
CA THR A 189 4.39 21.62 -3.72
C THR A 189 4.50 20.86 -2.39
N ARG A 190 3.78 19.74 -2.24
CA ARG A 190 3.74 18.97 -1.00
C ARG A 190 4.47 17.64 -1.17
N VAL A 191 5.32 17.34 -0.20
CA VAL A 191 5.97 16.05 -0.02
C VAL A 191 5.38 15.40 1.22
N VAL A 192 4.85 14.19 1.08
CA VAL A 192 4.24 13.43 2.18
C VAL A 192 4.83 12.03 2.20
N ARG A 193 5.22 11.54 3.38
CA ARG A 193 5.62 10.14 3.56
C ARG A 193 4.35 9.31 3.71
N LEU A 194 4.18 8.30 2.87
CA LEU A 194 2.98 7.48 2.85
C LEU A 194 2.84 6.66 4.13
N GLU A 195 1.61 6.60 4.62
CA GLU A 195 1.20 5.74 5.73
C GLU A 195 0.69 4.39 5.22
N SER A 196 0.52 3.45 6.14
CA SER A 196 0.02 2.10 5.82
C SER A 196 -1.34 2.16 5.10
N GLY A 197 -1.49 1.36 4.05
CA GLY A 197 -2.69 1.30 3.22
C GLY A 197 -2.89 2.46 2.24
N GLN A 198 -2.09 3.53 2.29
CA GLN A 198 -2.17 4.60 1.30
C GLN A 198 -1.56 4.12 -0.03
N CYS A 199 -2.34 4.24 -1.10
CA CYS A 199 -1.94 3.78 -2.44
C CYS A 199 -1.91 4.94 -3.45
N PRO A 200 -0.74 5.28 -3.99
CA PRO A 200 -0.63 6.12 -5.17
C PRO A 200 -1.21 5.39 -6.39
N LEU A 201 -2.00 6.07 -7.23
CA LEU A 201 -2.38 5.53 -8.53
C LEU A 201 -1.20 5.62 -9.50
N TYR A 202 -0.36 4.59 -9.45
CA TYR A 202 0.76 4.44 -10.38
C TYR A 202 0.28 4.36 -11.83
N ALA A 203 1.14 4.79 -12.74
CA ALA A 203 0.91 4.83 -14.18
C ALA A 203 0.11 3.64 -14.70
N GLU A 204 0.56 2.43 -14.42
CA GLU A 204 -0.02 1.20 -14.93
C GLU A 204 -1.41 0.92 -14.33
N ILE A 205 -1.59 1.17 -13.04
CA ILE A 205 -2.90 1.04 -12.35
C ILE A 205 -3.88 2.08 -12.91
N TYR A 206 -3.44 3.34 -13.04
CA TYR A 206 -4.25 4.42 -13.61
C TYR A 206 -4.69 4.10 -15.03
N ASP A 207 -3.79 3.59 -15.86
CA ASP A 207 -4.06 3.24 -17.26
C ASP A 207 -5.03 2.04 -17.36
N LEU A 208 -4.94 1.05 -16.46
CA LEU A 208 -5.91 -0.05 -16.35
C LEU A 208 -7.29 0.44 -15.91
N LEU A 209 -7.37 1.32 -14.91
CA LEU A 209 -8.63 1.93 -14.48
C LEU A 209 -9.24 2.79 -15.58
N PHE A 210 -8.42 3.53 -16.33
CA PHE A 210 -8.88 4.30 -17.49
C PHE A 210 -9.46 3.39 -18.57
N LYS A 211 -8.79 2.27 -18.88
CA LYS A 211 -9.33 1.26 -19.79
C LYS A 211 -10.67 0.71 -19.29
N ALA A 212 -10.76 0.36 -18.01
CA ALA A 212 -11.99 -0.17 -17.38
C ALA A 212 -13.14 0.84 -17.38
N SER A 213 -12.84 2.14 -17.23
CA SER A 213 -13.82 3.23 -17.20
C SER A 213 -14.65 3.37 -18.49
N ARG A 214 -14.22 2.73 -19.58
CA ARG A 214 -14.96 2.70 -20.84
C ARG A 214 -16.16 1.75 -20.82
N GLU A 215 -16.18 0.80 -19.89
CA GLU A 215 -17.18 -0.25 -19.78
C GLU A 215 -18.21 0.01 -18.66
N VAL A 216 -17.95 1.00 -17.81
CA VAL A 216 -18.74 1.27 -16.60
C VAL A 216 -19.01 2.76 -16.41
N ASP A 217 -20.05 3.08 -15.68
CA ASP A 217 -20.45 4.44 -15.30
C ASP A 217 -19.70 4.92 -14.06
N TRP A 218 -19.31 3.98 -13.18
CA TRP A 218 -18.71 4.27 -11.87
C TRP A 218 -17.55 3.35 -11.52
N ILE A 219 -16.52 3.92 -10.87
CA ILE A 219 -15.48 3.14 -10.19
C ILE A 219 -15.36 3.67 -8.77
N LEU A 220 -15.69 2.83 -7.80
CA LEU A 220 -15.56 3.09 -6.37
C LEU A 220 -14.32 2.34 -5.88
N ILE A 221 -13.49 3.03 -5.10
CA ILE A 221 -12.22 2.49 -4.61
C ILE A 221 -12.12 2.74 -3.11
N GLY A 222 -11.89 1.67 -2.35
CA GLY A 222 -11.43 1.73 -0.97
C GLY A 222 -9.95 1.35 -0.88
N PHE A 223 -9.18 2.13 -0.13
CA PHE A 223 -7.76 1.88 0.11
C PHE A 223 -7.56 1.29 1.51
N TYR A 224 -6.84 0.17 1.59
CA TYR A 224 -6.69 -0.63 2.79
C TYR A 224 -5.23 -1.03 3.02
N PRO A 225 -4.79 -1.13 4.28
CA PRO A 225 -3.59 -1.88 4.62
C PRO A 225 -3.73 -3.36 4.22
N CYS A 226 -2.61 -4.01 3.91
CA CYS A 226 -2.61 -5.39 3.43
C CYS A 226 -3.36 -6.39 4.33
N LEU A 227 -3.22 -6.24 5.66
CA LEU A 227 -3.68 -7.23 6.64
C LEU A 227 -4.94 -6.84 7.40
N THR A 228 -5.46 -5.63 7.15
CA THR A 228 -6.59 -5.10 7.89
C THR A 228 -7.76 -4.78 6.96
N ASP A 229 -8.94 -4.81 7.54
CA ASP A 229 -10.20 -4.46 6.89
C ASP A 229 -10.62 -3.01 7.15
N GLN A 230 -9.73 -2.20 7.73
CA GLN A 230 -9.96 -0.80 8.03
C GLN A 230 -9.57 0.07 6.83
N ILE A 231 -10.56 0.76 6.26
CA ILE A 231 -10.33 1.67 5.14
C ILE A 231 -9.56 2.92 5.62
N VAL A 232 -8.54 3.32 4.87
CA VAL A 232 -7.74 4.53 5.18
C VAL A 232 -8.06 5.71 4.27
N SER A 233 -8.59 5.43 3.08
CA SER A 233 -8.99 6.46 2.11
C SER A 233 -9.99 5.87 1.11
N ALA A 234 -10.73 6.73 0.44
CA ALA A 234 -11.70 6.33 -0.57
C ALA A 234 -11.74 7.31 -1.76
N ALA A 235 -12.21 6.80 -2.90
CA ALA A 235 -12.47 7.56 -4.12
C ALA A 235 -13.70 7.03 -4.85
N ILE A 236 -14.45 7.93 -5.50
CA ILE A 236 -15.61 7.59 -6.33
C ILE A 236 -15.48 8.31 -7.66
N ILE A 237 -15.18 7.57 -8.72
CA ILE A 237 -14.83 8.10 -10.03
C ILE A 237 -16.06 8.02 -10.95
N ASP A 238 -16.54 9.19 -11.38
CA ASP A 238 -17.59 9.33 -12.41
C ASP A 238 -16.96 9.06 -13.79
N CYS A 239 -17.35 7.96 -14.43
CA CYS A 239 -16.79 7.52 -15.72
C CYS A 239 -17.70 7.90 -16.89
N ARG A 240 -18.97 8.21 -16.61
CA ARG A 240 -19.98 8.61 -17.59
C ARG A 240 -19.51 9.76 -18.46
N ASN A 241 -19.92 9.77 -19.73
CA ASN A 241 -19.59 10.85 -20.67
C ASN A 241 -18.09 11.18 -20.72
N ASN A 242 -17.22 10.15 -20.61
CA ASN A 242 -15.75 10.28 -20.60
C ASN A 242 -15.19 11.11 -19.44
N MET A 243 -15.89 11.17 -18.30
CA MET A 243 -15.50 11.99 -17.15
C MET A 243 -14.36 11.41 -16.30
N PHE A 244 -13.86 10.21 -16.58
CA PHE A 244 -12.83 9.55 -15.77
C PHE A 244 -11.66 10.48 -15.42
N LYS A 245 -11.00 11.07 -16.43
CA LYS A 245 -9.81 11.92 -16.23
C LYS A 245 -10.13 13.15 -15.38
N GLU A 246 -11.26 13.80 -15.64
CA GLU A 246 -11.69 15.00 -14.90
C GLU A 246 -12.11 14.67 -13.47
N SER A 247 -12.80 13.55 -13.27
CA SER A 247 -13.18 13.03 -11.96
C SER A 247 -11.95 12.69 -11.11
N CYS A 248 -10.95 12.03 -11.71
CA CYS A 248 -9.66 11.76 -11.08
C CYS A 248 -8.92 13.06 -10.72
N ARG A 249 -8.83 14.02 -11.65
CA ARG A 249 -8.19 15.32 -11.43
C ARG A 249 -8.80 16.08 -10.25
N ARG A 250 -10.14 16.14 -10.17
CA ARG A 250 -10.88 16.81 -9.08
C ARG A 250 -10.72 16.14 -7.72
N GLN A 251 -10.22 14.91 -7.68
CA GLN A 251 -9.97 14.14 -6.46
C GLN A 251 -8.47 13.94 -6.18
N HIS A 252 -7.59 14.63 -6.92
CA HIS A 252 -6.12 14.49 -6.81
C HIS A 252 -5.60 13.06 -7.11
N LEU A 253 -6.38 12.28 -7.85
CA LEU A 253 -6.04 10.93 -8.30
C LEU A 253 -5.25 10.99 -9.61
N LYS A 254 -4.11 11.69 -9.58
CA LYS A 254 -3.24 11.80 -10.76
C LYS A 254 -2.45 10.52 -10.97
N ARG A 255 -2.21 10.21 -12.25
CA ARG A 255 -1.25 9.22 -12.73
C ARG A 255 0.13 9.55 -12.18
N LYS A 256 0.76 8.62 -11.45
CA LYS A 256 2.05 8.84 -10.76
C LYS A 256 3.15 7.93 -11.27
N GLU A 257 4.37 8.44 -11.28
CA GLU A 257 5.56 7.62 -11.52
C GLU A 257 6.12 7.06 -10.21
N TYR A 258 6.58 5.80 -10.22
CA TYR A 258 7.36 5.19 -9.14
C TYR A 258 8.84 5.34 -9.46
N LEU A 259 9.61 5.93 -8.54
CA LEU A 259 11.05 6.13 -8.67
C LEU A 259 11.81 5.41 -7.56
N GLY A 260 12.76 4.56 -7.96
CA GLY A 260 13.57 3.72 -7.09
C GLY A 260 13.41 2.22 -7.37
N LEU A 261 14.16 1.42 -6.59
CA LEU A 261 14.03 -0.04 -6.58
C LEU A 261 12.67 -0.46 -6.02
N GLY A 262 12.20 -1.67 -6.34
CA GLY A 262 10.93 -2.19 -5.82
C GLY A 262 9.75 -2.09 -6.79
N LYS A 263 9.94 -1.53 -8.00
CA LYS A 263 8.87 -1.42 -9.00
C LYS A 263 8.50 -2.78 -9.61
N THR A 264 9.43 -3.35 -10.37
CA THR A 264 9.23 -4.60 -11.12
C THR A 264 9.60 -5.83 -10.26
N GLU A 265 10.77 -5.76 -9.66
CA GLU A 265 11.32 -6.75 -8.73
C GLU A 265 11.13 -6.27 -7.28
N PRO A 266 11.01 -7.17 -6.30
CA PRO A 266 10.88 -6.79 -4.90
C PRO A 266 12.09 -5.98 -4.41
N TYR A 267 11.84 -4.99 -3.54
CA TYR A 267 12.89 -4.12 -3.02
C TYR A 267 13.95 -4.91 -2.23
N LEU A 268 13.52 -5.85 -1.39
CA LEU A 268 14.39 -6.76 -0.63
C LEU A 268 14.07 -8.22 -0.97
N LYS A 269 14.98 -8.90 -1.67
CA LYS A 269 14.77 -10.31 -1.98
C LYS A 269 14.97 -11.16 -0.72
N GLN A 270 13.92 -11.85 -0.31
CA GLN A 270 13.95 -12.76 0.83
C GLN A 270 13.71 -14.20 0.35
N ARG A 271 14.64 -15.12 0.66
CA ARG A 271 14.55 -16.52 0.20
C ARG A 271 13.69 -17.43 1.09
N ARG A 272 13.54 -17.07 2.37
CA ARG A 272 12.79 -17.84 3.35
C ARG A 272 12.15 -16.94 4.39
N VAL A 273 11.15 -17.46 5.09
CA VAL A 273 10.60 -16.83 6.29
C VAL A 273 11.70 -16.69 7.35
N GLY A 274 11.69 -15.58 8.10
CA GLY A 274 12.65 -15.31 9.16
C GLY A 274 12.39 -16.19 10.38
N GLY A 275 13.46 -16.66 11.03
CA GLY A 275 13.35 -17.28 12.35
C GLY A 275 12.78 -16.31 13.39
N THR A 276 12.19 -16.85 14.44
CA THR A 276 11.61 -16.07 15.54
C THR A 276 12.19 -16.52 16.87
N GLU A 277 12.63 -15.58 17.69
CA GLU A 277 13.03 -15.82 19.08
C GLU A 277 12.07 -15.10 20.02
N ILE A 278 11.64 -15.79 21.07
CA ILE A 278 10.68 -15.28 22.04
C ILE A 278 11.33 -15.31 23.41
N GLU A 279 11.32 -14.17 24.07
CA GLU A 279 11.81 -14.01 25.43
C GLU A 279 10.67 -13.49 26.30
N LEU A 280 10.25 -14.31 27.25
CA LEU A 280 9.23 -13.95 28.23
C LEU A 280 9.89 -13.15 29.36
N CYS A 281 9.52 -11.87 29.49
CA CYS A 281 9.84 -11.05 30.65
C CYS A 281 8.65 -11.02 31.62
N ARG A 282 8.84 -10.47 32.83
CA ARG A 282 7.79 -10.43 33.86
C ARG A 282 6.53 -9.67 33.44
N ASP A 283 6.69 -8.59 32.68
CA ASP A 283 5.63 -7.65 32.30
C ASP A 283 5.47 -7.50 30.78
N LYS A 284 6.33 -8.15 29.99
CA LYS A 284 6.34 -8.03 28.53
C LYS A 284 6.85 -9.29 27.85
N VAL A 285 6.52 -9.43 26.57
CA VAL A 285 7.08 -10.44 25.68
C VAL A 285 7.97 -9.72 24.67
N ASN A 286 9.25 -10.09 24.59
CA ASN A 286 10.11 -9.63 23.52
C ASN A 286 10.07 -10.65 22.38
N ILE A 287 9.66 -10.22 21.18
CA ILE A 287 9.69 -11.03 19.97
C ILE A 287 10.78 -10.47 19.06
N LYS A 288 11.78 -11.29 18.73
CA LYS A 288 12.78 -10.95 17.71
C LYS A 288 12.47 -11.73 16.45
N ILE A 289 12.43 -11.04 15.33
CA ILE A 289 12.21 -11.62 14.02
C ILE A 289 13.50 -11.43 13.23
N GLU A 290 14.09 -12.54 12.79
CA GLU A 290 15.21 -12.52 11.89
C GLU A 290 14.79 -11.89 10.55
N ASN A 291 15.62 -11.00 10.00
CA ASN A 291 15.46 -10.50 8.64
C ASN A 291 16.47 -11.20 7.70
N PRO A 292 16.10 -12.30 7.01
CA PRO A 292 16.99 -13.02 6.11
C PRO A 292 17.03 -12.41 4.70
N ALA A 293 16.61 -11.15 4.53
CA ALA A 293 16.67 -10.47 3.25
C ALA A 293 18.11 -10.33 2.76
N GLU A 294 18.30 -10.53 1.46
CA GLU A 294 19.56 -10.27 0.80
C GLU A 294 19.89 -8.76 0.87
N ARG A 295 21.15 -8.45 1.17
CA ARG A 295 21.60 -7.06 1.12
C ARG A 295 21.59 -6.58 -0.32
N ILE A 296 21.00 -5.41 -0.54
CA ILE A 296 21.10 -4.71 -1.82
C ILE A 296 22.55 -4.24 -1.99
N SER A 297 23.14 -4.44 -3.17
CA SER A 297 24.47 -3.89 -3.48
C SER A 297 24.44 -2.36 -3.34
N PRO A 298 25.38 -1.75 -2.59
CA PRO A 298 25.48 -0.29 -2.49
C PRO A 298 25.55 0.39 -3.86
N GLU A 299 26.30 -0.19 -4.80
CA GLU A 299 26.49 0.33 -6.16
C GLU A 299 25.16 0.35 -6.91
N LEU A 300 24.37 -0.72 -6.84
CA LEU A 300 23.04 -0.78 -7.44
C LEU A 300 22.10 0.24 -6.80
N LEU A 301 22.09 0.33 -5.47
CA LEU A 301 21.22 1.24 -4.73
C LEU A 301 21.50 2.70 -5.10
N ILE A 302 22.76 3.11 -5.09
CA ILE A 302 23.16 4.49 -5.42
C ILE A 302 23.04 4.78 -6.91
N GLY A 303 23.45 3.85 -7.77
CA GLY A 303 23.30 4.01 -9.22
C GLY A 303 21.85 4.25 -9.60
N THR A 304 20.93 3.47 -9.02
CA THR A 304 19.48 3.68 -9.20
C THR A 304 19.02 5.00 -8.58
N ALA A 305 19.45 5.32 -7.35
CA ALA A 305 19.04 6.54 -6.66
C ALA A 305 19.46 7.81 -7.41
N ILE A 306 20.68 7.86 -7.97
CA ILE A 306 21.17 8.99 -8.76
C ILE A 306 20.36 9.12 -10.06
N ASN A 307 20.14 8.01 -10.76
CA ASN A 307 19.37 8.00 -12.00
C ASN A 307 17.95 8.52 -11.77
N ASP A 308 17.26 7.96 -10.79
CA ASP A 308 15.89 8.31 -10.47
C ASP A 308 15.76 9.68 -9.80
N ALA A 309 16.79 10.17 -9.11
CA ALA A 309 16.81 11.56 -8.63
C ALA A 309 16.89 12.56 -9.78
N ALA A 310 17.65 12.27 -10.85
CA ALA A 310 17.64 13.11 -12.04
C ALA A 310 16.24 13.17 -12.66
N ARG A 311 15.55 12.02 -12.74
CA ARG A 311 14.15 11.94 -13.20
C ARG A 311 13.20 12.72 -12.29
N ALA A 312 13.31 12.55 -10.97
CA ALA A 312 12.51 13.30 -9.98
C ALA A 312 12.66 14.83 -10.14
N LEU A 313 13.88 15.34 -10.37
CA LEU A 313 14.11 16.76 -10.60
C LEU A 313 13.39 17.27 -11.86
N ASN A 314 13.36 16.47 -12.93
CA ASN A 314 12.67 16.83 -14.16
C ASN A 314 11.14 16.80 -13.97
N LEU A 315 10.60 15.81 -13.24
CA LEU A 315 9.17 15.73 -12.92
C LEU A 315 8.72 16.89 -12.01
N ASP A 316 9.51 17.24 -10.99
CA ASP A 316 9.25 18.41 -10.12
C ASP A 316 9.16 19.70 -10.94
N ARG A 317 10.06 19.86 -11.92
CA ARG A 317 10.07 21.02 -12.82
C ARG A 317 8.87 21.08 -13.76
N SER A 318 8.37 19.94 -14.23
CA SER A 318 7.17 19.86 -15.07
C SER A 318 5.87 19.85 -14.26
N GLY A 319 5.95 19.79 -12.92
CA GLY A 319 4.79 19.69 -12.03
C GLY A 319 4.09 18.33 -12.09
N GLU A 320 4.78 17.30 -12.60
CA GLU A 320 4.26 15.94 -12.69
C GLU A 320 4.44 15.21 -11.35
N PRO A 321 3.45 14.45 -10.88
CA PRO A 321 3.49 13.81 -9.58
C PRO A 321 4.23 12.46 -9.64
N TYR A 322 4.96 12.14 -8.57
CA TYR A 322 5.75 10.92 -8.48
C TYR A 322 5.89 10.46 -7.03
N THR A 323 6.37 9.23 -6.85
CA THR A 323 6.85 8.73 -5.57
C THR A 323 8.31 8.36 -5.64
N THR A 324 9.01 8.45 -4.52
CA THR A 324 10.41 8.06 -4.41
C THR A 324 10.64 7.14 -3.22
N THR A 325 11.53 6.16 -3.37
CA THR A 325 12.12 5.46 -2.22
C THR A 325 12.97 6.41 -1.37
N ILE A 326 13.33 5.98 -0.16
CA ILE A 326 14.17 6.78 0.75
C ILE A 326 15.49 7.20 0.10
N SER A 327 16.16 6.27 -0.61
CA SER A 327 17.44 6.56 -1.26
C SER A 327 17.31 7.61 -2.37
N VAL A 328 16.28 7.50 -3.21
CA VAL A 328 16.01 8.49 -4.27
C VAL A 328 15.67 9.85 -3.66
N GLN A 329 14.82 9.88 -2.62
CA GLN A 329 14.44 11.12 -1.95
C GLN A 329 15.64 11.83 -1.35
N LEU A 330 16.53 11.09 -0.69
CA LEU A 330 17.75 11.64 -0.10
C LEU A 330 18.62 12.31 -1.17
N ILE A 331 18.93 11.60 -2.26
CA ILE A 331 19.74 12.17 -3.34
C ILE A 331 19.04 13.38 -3.97
N TYR A 332 17.74 13.28 -4.26
CA TYR A 332 16.94 14.38 -4.77
C TYR A 332 17.07 15.63 -3.89
N GLU A 333 16.88 15.52 -2.56
CA GLU A 333 16.96 16.68 -1.66
C GLU A 333 18.36 17.29 -1.58
N LEU A 334 19.41 16.46 -1.56
CA LEU A 334 20.80 16.92 -1.55
C LEU A 334 21.12 17.80 -2.76
N VAL A 335 20.58 17.47 -3.94
CA VAL A 335 20.91 18.21 -5.17
C VAL A 335 19.82 19.19 -5.61
N ARG A 336 18.59 19.14 -5.06
CA ARG A 336 17.43 19.91 -5.54
C ARG A 336 17.71 21.39 -5.67
N MET A 337 18.18 22.03 -4.61
CA MET A 337 18.43 23.47 -4.62
C MET A 337 19.56 23.85 -5.57
N ARG A 338 20.62 23.03 -5.62
CA ARG A 338 21.79 23.23 -6.48
C ARG A 338 21.45 23.00 -7.96
N SER A 339 20.47 22.15 -8.26
CA SER A 339 20.03 21.86 -9.62
C SER A 339 19.35 23.04 -10.30
N LYS A 340 18.81 24.02 -9.56
CA LYS A 340 18.09 25.18 -10.11
C LYS A 340 18.90 26.01 -11.10
N LYS A 341 20.25 25.93 -11.05
CA LYS A 341 21.15 26.57 -12.02
C LYS A 341 21.13 25.94 -13.42
N ILE A 342 20.69 24.69 -13.52
CA ILE A 342 20.66 23.92 -14.78
C ILE A 342 19.36 24.25 -15.51
N ARG A 343 19.43 24.89 -16.67
CA ARG A 343 18.24 25.27 -17.46
C ARG A 343 17.70 24.15 -18.35
N SER A 344 18.56 23.19 -18.73
CA SER A 344 18.19 22.02 -19.52
C SER A 344 17.59 20.90 -18.66
N ILE A 345 17.20 19.81 -19.31
CA ILE A 345 16.91 18.52 -18.66
C ILE A 345 18.10 18.17 -17.75
N VAL A 346 17.80 17.82 -16.49
CA VAL A 346 18.81 17.35 -15.55
C VAL A 346 19.16 15.91 -15.89
N THR A 347 20.44 15.64 -16.10
CA THR A 347 20.95 14.31 -16.42
C THR A 347 21.55 13.63 -15.19
N ILE A 348 21.84 12.33 -15.32
CA ILE A 348 22.58 11.56 -14.31
C ILE A 348 23.94 12.22 -14.02
N PHE A 349 24.65 12.68 -15.05
CA PHE A 349 25.95 13.35 -14.90
C PHE A 349 25.85 14.66 -14.12
N ASP A 350 24.75 15.41 -14.30
CA ASP A 350 24.51 16.61 -13.53
C ASP A 350 24.34 16.28 -12.04
N VAL A 351 23.56 15.25 -11.69
CA VAL A 351 23.38 14.83 -10.29
C VAL A 351 24.71 14.41 -9.68
N ILE A 352 25.53 13.61 -10.39
CA ILE A 352 26.87 13.21 -9.93
C ILE A 352 27.73 14.44 -9.67
N ARG A 353 27.80 15.38 -10.63
CA ARG A 353 28.58 16.62 -10.46
C ARG A 353 28.12 17.42 -9.25
N LEU A 354 26.80 17.58 -9.07
CA LEU A 354 26.24 18.33 -7.95
C LEU A 354 26.51 17.67 -6.60
N LEU A 355 26.56 16.33 -6.53
CA LEU A 355 26.93 15.60 -5.31
C LEU A 355 28.42 15.80 -4.97
N ILE A 356 29.30 15.78 -5.97
CA ILE A 356 30.75 16.00 -5.79
C ILE A 356 31.05 17.44 -5.31
N GLU A 357 30.22 18.41 -5.68
CA GLU A 357 30.33 19.80 -5.22
C GLU A 357 29.98 19.97 -3.72
N ILE A 358 29.39 18.97 -3.06
CA ILE A 358 29.00 19.05 -1.65
C ILE A 358 30.21 18.71 -0.77
N GLU A 359 30.60 19.65 0.10
CA GLU A 359 31.65 19.42 1.09
C GLU A 359 31.30 18.21 2.00
N PRO A 360 32.24 17.30 2.32
CA PRO A 360 31.96 16.09 3.10
C PRO A 360 31.31 16.34 4.46
N ALA A 361 31.70 17.40 5.17
CA ALA A 361 31.10 17.78 6.45
C ALA A 361 29.64 18.22 6.26
N LYS A 362 29.38 19.01 5.21
CA LYS A 362 28.04 19.46 4.87
C LYS A 362 27.13 18.32 4.41
N LEU A 363 27.66 17.40 3.61
CA LEU A 363 26.96 16.19 3.18
C LEU A 363 26.50 15.35 4.38
N LYS A 364 27.40 15.11 5.34
CA LYS A 364 27.05 14.37 6.57
C LYS A 364 25.91 15.04 7.33
N GLN A 365 26.00 16.36 7.52
CA GLN A 365 24.97 17.14 8.19
C GLN A 365 23.63 17.10 7.44
N GLU A 366 23.63 17.22 6.11
CA GLU A 366 22.39 17.17 5.31
C GLU A 366 21.73 15.78 5.39
N ILE A 367 22.51 14.69 5.47
CA ILE A 367 22.00 13.32 5.68
C ILE A 367 21.41 13.12 7.08
N GLU A 368 22.08 13.62 8.12
CA GLU A 368 21.59 13.58 9.50
C GLU A 368 20.27 14.36 9.63
N ASN A 369 20.24 15.59 9.11
CA ASN A 369 19.04 16.42 9.08
C ASN A 369 17.88 15.76 8.31
N PHE A 370 18.18 15.00 7.25
CA PHE A 370 17.18 14.23 6.51
C PHE A 370 16.59 13.12 7.37
N GLY A 371 17.44 12.37 8.07
CA GLY A 371 17.03 11.32 8.99
C GLY A 371 16.14 11.85 10.12
N GLU A 372 16.55 12.95 10.75
CA GLU A 372 15.77 13.63 11.79
C GLU A 372 14.42 14.12 11.28
N ARG A 373 14.39 14.81 10.12
CA ARG A 373 13.17 15.40 9.56
C ARG A 373 12.08 14.36 9.29
N TYR A 374 12.48 13.17 8.84
CA TYR A 374 11.54 12.12 8.44
C TYR A 374 11.45 10.97 9.44
N ASN A 375 12.06 11.11 10.62
CA ASN A 375 12.12 10.09 11.67
C ASN A 375 12.60 8.73 11.12
N ILE A 376 13.75 8.75 10.46
CA ILE A 376 14.41 7.57 9.89
C ILE A 376 15.55 7.21 10.85
N SER A 377 15.31 6.21 11.70
CA SER A 377 16.24 5.75 12.74
C SER A 377 17.48 5.02 12.18
N GLU A 378 17.35 4.46 10.98
CA GLU A 378 18.45 3.90 10.20
C GLU A 378 18.59 4.74 8.94
N THR A 379 19.33 5.86 9.01
CA THR A 379 19.92 6.38 7.76
C THR A 379 20.70 5.21 7.18
N PRO A 380 20.36 4.69 5.98
CA PRO A 380 21.03 3.50 5.48
C PRO A 380 22.53 3.81 5.46
N ASP A 381 23.30 3.20 6.36
CA ASP A 381 24.74 3.44 6.53
C ASP A 381 25.50 3.31 5.21
N PHE A 382 24.91 2.57 4.26
CA PHE A 382 25.32 2.44 2.87
C PHE A 382 25.39 3.75 2.07
N CYS A 383 24.51 4.73 2.30
CA CYS A 383 24.59 6.02 1.58
C CYS A 383 25.84 6.81 1.99
N LEU A 384 26.26 6.73 3.25
CA LEU A 384 27.39 7.50 3.77
C LEU A 384 28.75 6.97 3.30
N LEU A 385 28.92 5.64 3.26
CA LEU A 385 30.17 5.01 2.82
C LEU A 385 30.39 5.18 1.32
N THR A 386 29.35 5.00 0.52
CA THR A 386 29.50 4.89 -0.93
C THR A 386 29.35 6.23 -1.66
N ILE A 387 28.59 7.22 -1.13
CA ILE A 387 28.67 8.60 -1.68
C ILE A 387 30.08 9.15 -1.47
N ARG A 388 30.72 8.88 -0.32
CA ARG A 388 32.13 9.24 -0.10
C ARG A 388 33.04 8.62 -1.15
N ASP A 389 32.82 7.37 -1.54
CA ASP A 389 33.63 6.70 -2.56
C ASP A 389 33.34 7.19 -4.00
N VAL A 390 32.09 7.59 -4.31
CA VAL A 390 31.75 8.30 -5.56
C VAL A 390 32.40 9.68 -5.63
N THR A 391 32.62 10.35 -4.48
CA THR A 391 33.32 11.65 -4.43
C THR A 391 34.85 11.54 -4.39
N LYS A 392 35.42 10.35 -4.19
CA LYS A 392 36.87 10.14 -4.28
C LYS A 392 37.26 9.91 -5.74
N LYS A 393 38.24 10.67 -6.25
CA LYS A 393 38.91 10.38 -7.54
C LYS A 393 39.40 8.91 -7.56
N PRO A 394 39.44 8.25 -8.73
CA PRO A 394 39.81 6.84 -8.81
C PRO A 394 41.30 6.71 -8.45
N ALA A 395 41.57 6.25 -7.24
CA ALA A 395 42.87 5.76 -6.84
C ALA A 395 42.67 4.34 -6.32
N HIS A 396 43.28 3.39 -7.02
CA HIS A 396 43.36 1.99 -6.66
C HIS A 396 43.68 1.79 -5.18
N THR A 397 42.81 1.12 -4.41
CA THR A 397 43.22 0.07 -3.47
C THR A 397 42.03 -0.68 -2.88
N ALA A 398 42.13 -2.01 -2.89
CA ALA A 398 41.25 -2.92 -2.20
C ALA A 398 41.53 -2.88 -0.69
N HIS A 399 40.49 -2.86 0.16
CA HIS A 399 40.61 -3.39 1.52
C HIS A 399 39.29 -4.00 2.01
N GLN A 400 39.47 -5.15 2.67
CA GLN A 400 38.48 -6.02 3.28
C GLN A 400 37.71 -5.31 4.41
N LEU A 401 36.40 -5.55 4.49
CA LEU A 401 35.57 -5.22 5.66
C LEU A 401 35.14 -6.52 6.35
N SER A 402 35.47 -6.63 7.64
CA SER A 402 35.02 -7.68 8.55
C SER A 402 33.59 -7.42 9.05
N PRO A 403 32.78 -8.44 9.36
CA PRO A 403 31.45 -8.25 9.91
C PRO A 403 31.45 -8.46 11.44
N SER A 404 31.23 -7.40 12.20
CA SER A 404 30.66 -7.52 13.55
C SER A 404 30.04 -6.19 13.96
N SER A 405 28.71 -6.16 14.04
CA SER A 405 27.98 -5.18 14.86
C SER A 405 26.64 -5.79 15.23
N LYS A 406 26.51 -6.18 16.50
CA LYS A 406 25.25 -6.49 17.16
C LYS A 406 24.58 -5.15 17.53
N MET A 407 23.33 -4.93 17.15
CA MET A 407 22.53 -3.83 17.69
C MET A 407 21.50 -4.36 18.68
N ALA A 408 21.54 -3.80 19.89
CA ALA A 408 20.48 -3.91 20.89
C ALA A 408 19.52 -2.73 20.69
N LEU A 409 18.23 -3.02 20.56
CA LEU A 409 17.16 -2.02 20.60
C LEU A 409 16.74 -1.83 22.07
N SER A 410 16.96 -0.64 22.62
CA SER A 410 16.26 -0.19 23.83
C SER A 410 15.16 0.79 23.43
N GLN A 411 13.94 0.50 23.84
CA GLN A 411 12.87 1.49 23.93
C GLN A 411 12.38 1.49 25.38
N GLN A 412 12.57 2.62 26.06
CA GLN A 412 11.87 2.99 27.28
C GLN A 412 10.79 3.99 26.90
N ARG A 413 9.52 3.69 27.21
CA ARG A 413 8.57 4.71 27.68
C ARG A 413 7.70 4.11 28.78
N TYR A 414 7.58 4.89 29.85
CA TYR A 414 6.79 4.65 31.04
C TYR A 414 5.30 4.56 30.71
N ALA A 415 4.60 3.66 31.40
CA ALA A 415 3.14 3.66 31.53
C ALA A 415 2.77 3.93 32.99
N GLU A 416 1.64 4.59 33.20
CA GLU A 416 0.82 4.40 34.41
C GLU A 416 -0.63 4.10 34.01
N PRO A 417 -1.39 3.38 34.86
CA PRO A 417 -2.33 2.38 34.39
C PRO A 417 -3.78 2.85 34.46
N ARG A 418 -4.60 2.41 33.50
CA ARG A 418 -6.04 2.20 33.74
C ARG A 418 -6.44 0.82 33.28
N SER A 419 -6.78 0.02 34.30
CA SER A 419 -7.49 -1.25 34.24
C SER A 419 -8.81 -1.09 33.49
N THR A 420 -8.95 -1.81 32.39
CA THR A 420 -10.23 -2.42 31.94
C THR A 420 -9.89 -3.60 31.04
N VAL A 421 -10.34 -4.80 31.43
CA VAL A 421 -10.31 -6.01 30.61
C VAL A 421 -10.99 -5.72 29.26
N PRO A 422 -10.32 -5.88 28.11
CA PRO A 422 -10.93 -5.51 26.86
C PRO A 422 -11.86 -6.62 26.35
N SER A 423 -13.01 -6.22 25.81
CA SER A 423 -14.02 -7.13 25.27
C SER A 423 -13.50 -7.87 24.03
N ARG A 424 -14.06 -9.07 23.76
CA ARG A 424 -13.70 -10.07 22.72
C ARG A 424 -13.42 -9.57 21.28
N LYS A 425 -13.66 -8.30 20.94
CA LYS A 425 -13.22 -7.69 19.66
C LYS A 425 -11.76 -7.21 19.69
N SER A 426 -11.14 -7.02 20.85
CA SER A 426 -9.85 -6.32 20.92
C SER A 426 -8.62 -7.17 20.60
N VAL A 427 -8.59 -8.47 20.93
CA VAL A 427 -7.32 -9.24 20.86
C VAL A 427 -6.86 -9.52 19.43
N MET A 428 -7.78 -9.77 18.50
CA MET A 428 -7.42 -9.96 17.09
C MET A 428 -7.10 -8.63 16.41
N ASP A 429 -7.84 -7.56 16.74
CA ASP A 429 -7.52 -6.21 16.29
C ASP A 429 -6.17 -5.74 16.85
N GLU A 430 -5.85 -6.07 18.11
CA GLU A 430 -4.55 -5.80 18.76
C GLU A 430 -3.44 -6.67 18.18
N ALA A 431 -3.67 -7.95 17.87
CA ALA A 431 -2.67 -8.80 17.21
C ALA A 431 -2.43 -8.39 15.76
N ILE A 432 -3.48 -7.99 15.02
CA ILE A 432 -3.37 -7.41 13.68
C ILE A 432 -2.69 -6.04 13.76
N GLN A 433 -3.01 -5.20 14.73
CA GLN A 433 -2.34 -3.93 14.96
C GLN A 433 -0.88 -4.13 15.34
N LEU A 434 -0.56 -5.13 16.17
CA LEU A 434 0.80 -5.47 16.58
C LEU A 434 1.60 -6.02 15.39
N VAL A 435 1.02 -6.92 14.60
CA VAL A 435 1.61 -7.41 13.35
C VAL A 435 1.79 -6.26 12.36
N SER A 436 0.81 -5.37 12.21
CA SER A 436 0.90 -4.19 11.34
C SER A 436 1.94 -3.17 11.84
N ALA A 437 2.08 -3.02 13.16
CA ALA A 437 3.08 -2.16 13.80
C ALA A 437 4.50 -2.74 13.68
N VAL A 438 4.65 -4.07 13.65
CA VAL A 438 5.93 -4.74 13.37
C VAL A 438 6.34 -4.63 11.89
N LEU A 439 5.38 -4.36 10.99
CA LEU A 439 5.65 -4.12 9.57
C LEU A 439 6.02 -2.67 9.24
N GLY A 440 5.62 -1.71 10.10
CA GLY A 440 6.00 -0.29 10.07
C GLY A 440 7.43 -0.05 10.52
#